data_AF-A0A9E1YZE9-F1
#
_entry.id   AF-A0A9E1YZE9-F1
#
_cell.length_a   1.000
_cell.length_b   1.000
_cell.length_c   1.000
_cell.angle_alpha   90.00
_cell.angle_beta   90.00
_cell.angle_gamma   90.00
#
_symmetry.space_group_name_H-M   'P 1'
#
loop_
_entity.id
_entity.type
_entity.pdbx_description
1 polymer ?
#
loop_
_entity_poly.entity_id
_entity_poly.type
_entity_poly.pdbx_seq_one_letter_code
_entity_poly.pdbx_strand_id
1 'polypeptide(L)' 'MVEDFLNKYEVIGIPKEQIISFLGEPDETSYFKEYEMVYCLGQEVDSYFAMDSQWLVFDVNNLNKINSFNIVTD' A
#
# COMPACT_ATOMS: atom_id res chain seq x y z
N MET A 1 3.18 -1.45 -11.59
CA MET A 1 2.96 -0.04 -12.03
C MET A 1 2.82 0.94 -10.86
N VAL A 2 2.21 0.53 -9.74
CA VAL A 2 2.08 1.37 -8.54
C VAL A 2 3.41 1.54 -7.78
N GLU A 3 4.28 0.52 -7.76
CA GLU A 3 5.61 0.61 -7.15
C GLU A 3 6.48 1.70 -7.77
N ASP A 4 6.47 1.82 -9.09
CA ASP A 4 7.26 2.85 -9.79
C ASP A 4 6.78 4.25 -9.41
N PHE A 5 5.46 4.44 -9.25
CA PHE A 5 4.88 5.70 -8.77
C PHE A 5 5.32 6.00 -7.34
N LEU A 6 5.24 5.03 -6.43
CA LEU A 6 5.67 5.19 -5.04
C LEU A 6 7.17 5.49 -4.93
N ASN A 7 8.00 4.78 -5.71
CA ASN A 7 9.44 5.00 -5.74
C ASN A 7 9.79 6.41 -6.29
N LYS A 8 9.06 6.85 -7.30
CA LYS A 8 9.31 8.11 -8.02
C LYS A 8 8.80 9.35 -7.27
N TYR A 9 7.80 9.19 -6.40
CA TYR A 9 7.24 10.27 -5.58
C TYR A 9 7.91 10.43 -4.21
N GLU A 10 8.97 9.66 -3.92
CA GLU A 10 9.71 9.74 -2.65
C GLU A 10 8.76 9.67 -1.44
N VAL A 11 7.83 8.71 -1.45
CA VAL A 11 6.83 8.55 -0.37
C VAL A 11 7.46 8.28 1.00
N ILE A 12 8.73 7.89 1.03
CA ILE A 12 9.51 7.67 2.24
C ILE A 12 9.73 9.01 2.96
N GLY A 13 9.27 9.11 4.20
CA GLY A 13 9.36 10.33 5.02
C GLY A 13 8.15 11.26 4.93
N ILE A 14 7.19 10.96 4.05
CA ILE A 14 5.92 11.68 3.93
C ILE A 14 4.98 11.25 5.07
N PRO A 15 4.19 12.17 5.68
CA PRO A 15 3.19 11.79 6.66
C PRO A 15 2.08 10.93 6.05
N LYS A 16 1.59 9.96 6.82
CA LYS A 16 0.52 9.06 6.38
C LYS A 16 -0.72 9.78 5.88
N GLU A 17 -1.08 10.93 6.47
CA GLU A 17 -2.19 11.79 6.00
C GLU A 17 -2.02 12.28 4.55
N GLN A 18 -0.79 12.52 4.10
CA GLN A 18 -0.57 12.86 2.69
C GLN A 18 -0.83 11.66 1.79
N ILE A 19 -0.40 10.46 2.20
CA ILE A 19 -0.71 9.22 1.48
C ILE A 19 -2.22 9.02 1.41
N ILE A 20 -2.94 9.27 2.49
CA ILE A 20 -4.42 9.22 2.51
C ILE A 20 -5.00 10.22 1.50
N SER A 21 -4.42 11.43 1.41
CA SER A 21 -4.86 12.41 0.43
C SER A 21 -4.55 12.03 -1.03
N PHE A 22 -3.53 11.18 -1.27
CA PHE A 22 -3.14 10.74 -2.61
C PHE A 22 -3.86 9.47 -3.05
N LEU A 23 -3.94 8.46 -2.18
CA LEU A 23 -4.50 7.14 -2.47
C LEU A 23 -5.94 6.96 -1.95
N GLY A 24 -6.38 7.76 -0.97
CA GLY A 24 -7.66 7.60 -0.28
C GLY A 24 -7.50 7.00 1.12
N GLU A 25 -8.62 6.69 1.77
CA GLU A 25 -8.58 6.00 3.07
C GLU A 25 -8.01 4.57 2.92
N PRO A 26 -7.15 4.13 3.85
CA PRO A 26 -6.68 2.75 3.84
C PRO A 26 -7.84 1.78 4.08
N ASP A 27 -7.71 0.59 3.51
CA ASP A 27 -8.68 -0.49 3.68
C ASP A 27 -8.53 -1.08 5.08
N GLU A 28 -9.60 -1.08 5.89
CA GLU A 28 -9.64 -1.70 7.21
C GLU A 28 -9.70 -3.23 7.08
N THR A 29 -8.56 -3.83 6.71
CA THR A 29 -8.43 -5.27 6.55
C THR A 29 -7.61 -5.90 7.69
N SER A 30 -8.09 -7.03 8.19
CA SER A 30 -7.40 -7.78 9.26
C SER A 30 -6.27 -8.69 8.76
N TYR A 31 -6.02 -8.73 7.46
CA TYR A 31 -5.01 -9.60 6.85
C TYR A 31 -3.58 -9.14 7.14
N PHE A 32 -3.36 -7.82 7.20
CA PHE A 32 -2.03 -7.21 7.34
C PHE A 32 -1.94 -6.33 8.58
N LYS A 33 -2.30 -6.87 9.76
CA LYS A 33 -2.31 -6.14 11.04
C LYS A 33 -0.94 -5.61 11.49
N GLU A 34 0.13 -6.13 10.93
CA GLU A 34 1.49 -5.63 11.18
C GLU A 34 1.75 -4.28 10.51
N TYR A 35 0.94 -3.90 9.52
CA TYR A 35 1.08 -2.66 8.77
C TYR A 35 0.02 -1.66 9.18
N GLU A 36 0.40 -0.39 9.25
CA GLU A 36 -0.51 0.69 9.66
C GLU A 36 -1.49 1.10 8.56
N MET A 37 -1.08 0.95 7.30
CA MET A 37 -1.94 1.27 6.16
C MET A 37 -1.86 0.17 5.13
N VAL A 38 -3.03 -0.25 4.66
CA VAL A 38 -3.19 -1.31 3.68
C VAL A 38 -4.11 -0.79 2.59
N TYR A 39 -3.73 -1.00 1.34
CA TYR A 39 -4.52 -0.59 0.18
C TYR A 39 -4.67 -1.78 -0.74
N CYS A 40 -5.92 -2.16 -1.01
CA CYS A 40 -6.20 -3.16 -2.04
C CYS A 40 -5.97 -2.52 -3.41
N LEU A 41 -4.96 -2.98 -4.14
CA LEU A 41 -4.71 -2.54 -5.52
C LEU A 41 -5.69 -3.20 -6.50
N GLY A 42 -6.51 -4.13 -6.00
CA GLY A 42 -7.46 -4.91 -6.76
C GLY A 42 -6.83 -6.18 -7.33
N GLN A 43 -7.66 -6.96 -8.00
CA GLN A 43 -7.27 -8.16 -8.71
C GLN A 43 -6.81 -7.75 -10.11
N GLU A 44 -5.55 -8.03 -10.47
CA GLU A 44 -5.12 -7.91 -11.86
C GLU A 44 -5.87 -8.98 -12.67
N VAL A 45 -6.92 -8.59 -13.39
CA VAL A 45 -7.73 -9.48 -14.25
C VAL A 45 -7.03 -9.81 -15.58
N ASP A 46 -5.70 -9.67 -15.65
CA ASP A 46 -4.97 -10.00 -16.85
C ASP A 46 -4.67 -11.50 -16.90
N SER A 47 -5.57 -12.19 -17.59
CA SER A 47 -5.29 -13.43 -18.31
C SER A 47 -4.92 -14.65 -17.45
N TYR A 48 -5.99 -15.35 -17.08
CA TYR A 48 -6.18 -16.79 -17.29
C TYR A 48 -6.29 -17.72 -16.08
N PHE A 49 -5.54 -17.65 -14.95
CA PHE A 49 -5.75 -18.67 -13.89
C PHE A 49 -5.18 -18.39 -12.47
N ALA A 50 -5.03 -17.14 -12.01
CA ALA A 50 -4.61 -16.85 -10.65
C ALA A 50 -5.43 -15.68 -10.09
N MET A 51 -6.16 -15.91 -8.99
CA MET A 51 -7.03 -14.93 -8.33
C MET A 51 -6.29 -14.16 -7.24
N ASP A 52 -4.97 -14.06 -7.32
CA ASP A 52 -4.20 -13.48 -6.23
C ASP A 52 -4.42 -11.95 -6.17
N SER A 53 -4.90 -11.48 -5.02
CA SER A 53 -5.17 -10.06 -4.79
C SER A 53 -3.88 -9.36 -4.43
N GLN A 54 -3.55 -8.27 -5.12
CA GLN A 54 -2.39 -7.45 -4.78
C GLN A 54 -2.78 -6.41 -3.73
N TRP A 55 -1.98 -6.35 -2.68
CA TRP A 55 -2.13 -5.43 -1.57
C TRP A 55 -0.87 -4.59 -1.44
N LEU A 56 -1.05 -3.29 -1.30
CA LEU A 56 -0.01 -2.35 -0.99
C LEU A 56 -0.06 -2.05 0.50
N VAL A 57 1.01 -2.42 1.21
CA VAL A 57 1.13 -2.20 2.64
C VAL A 57 2.20 -1.16 2.92
N PHE A 58 1.92 -0.27 3.87
CA PHE A 58 2.84 0.77 4.30
C PHE A 58 3.25 0.55 5.76
N ASP A 59 4.56 0.62 5.98
CA ASP A 59 5.14 0.71 7.30
C ASP A 59 5.22 2.19 7.70
N VAL A 60 4.58 2.51 8.81
CA VAL A 60 4.56 3.86 9.35
C VAL A 60 5.37 3.87 10.64
N ASN A 61 6.29 4.82 10.75
CA ASN A 61 7.09 4.99 11.95
C ASN A 61 6.27 5.71 13.05
N ASN A 62 6.74 5.69 14.30
CA ASN A 62 6.14 6.38 15.45
C ASN A 62 5.90 7.89 15.26
N LEU A 63 6.48 8.50 14.23
CA LEU A 63 6.28 9.90 13.84
C LEU A 63 5.12 10.09 12.83
N ASN A 64 4.28 9.07 12.61
CA ASN A 64 3.22 9.06 11.58
C ASN A 64 3.74 9.29 10.15
N LYS A 65 4.98 8.90 9.87
CA LYS A 65 5.63 9.04 8.56
C LYS A 65 5.88 7.68 7.95
N ILE A 66 5.72 7.57 6.63
CA ILE A 66 6.04 6.35 5.90
C ILE A 66 7.53 6.08 6.04
N ASN A 67 7.86 4.92 6.58
CA ASN A 67 9.20 4.42 6.72
C ASN A 67 9.58 3.57 5.50
N SER A 68 8.65 2.69 5.09
CA SER A 68 8.80 1.82 3.93
C SER A 68 7.43 1.38 3.42
N PHE A 69 7.39 0.82 2.22
CA PHE A 69 6.19 0.22 1.64
C PHE A 69 6.56 -1.12 1.01
N ASN A 70 5.62 -2.05 0.98
CA ASN A 70 5.78 -3.34 0.32
C ASN A 70 4.50 -3.66 -0.46
N ILE A 71 4.66 -4.43 -1.54
CA ILE A 71 3.52 -5.06 -2.22
C ILE A 71 3.54 -6.54 -1.87
N VAL A 72 2.39 -7.00 -1.40
CA VAL A 72 2.16 -8.38 -1.01
C VAL A 72 0.98 -8.92 -1.81
N THR A 73 1.01 -10.20 -2.11
CA THR A 73 -0.01 -10.88 -2.88
C THR A 73 -0.57 -12.02 -2.04
N ASP A 74 -1.88 -12.16 -1.99
CA ASP A 74 -2.62 -13.25 -1.31
C ASP A 74 -3.44 -14.07 -2.32
#